data_AF-A0A2T3W777-F1
#
_entry.id   AF-A0A2T3W777-F1
#
_cell.length_a   1.000
_cell.length_b   1.000
_cell.length_c   1.000
_cell.angle_alpha   90.00
_cell.angle_beta   90.00
_cell.angle_gamma   90.00
#
_symmetry.space_group_name_H-M   'P 1'
#
loop_
_entity.id
_entity.type
_entity.pdbx_description
1 polymer ?
#
loop_
_entity_poly.entity_id
_entity_poly.type
_entity_poly.pdbx_seq_one_letter_code
_entity_poly.pdbx_strand_id
1 'polypeptide(L)'
;MAHPDLKAPVPPGAAAAFVAGDERRAATLLARARDEQPAGSVAWAQLERLYGLALIHVQREVEGTFALERADAVLDAAGAARPDLGWLGPAASLESRDEW
;
A
#
# COMPACT_ATOMS: atom_id res chain seq x y z
N MET A 1 -19.63 7.63 13.25
CA MET A 1 -19.03 8.91 12.83
C MET A 1 -18.15 8.60 11.64
N ALA A 2 -18.47 9.18 10.48
CA ALA A 2 -17.67 9.01 9.27
C ALA A 2 -16.33 9.73 9.47
N HIS A 3 -15.21 9.00 9.39
CA HIS A 3 -13.89 9.61 9.44
C HIS A 3 -13.74 10.48 8.18
N PRO A 4 -13.38 11.77 8.33
CA PRO A 4 -13.27 12.69 7.21
C PRO A 4 -12.18 12.18 6.26
N ASP A 5 -12.58 11.98 5.01
CA ASP A 5 -11.86 12.04 3.73
C ASP A 5 -10.33 12.32 3.74
N LEU A 6 -9.57 11.56 4.55
CA LEU A 6 -8.17 11.30 4.29
C LEU A 6 -8.15 10.25 3.18
N LYS A 7 -8.52 10.65 1.96
CA LYS A 7 -8.01 9.96 0.79
C LYS A 7 -6.51 9.96 0.96
N ALA A 8 -6.00 8.80 1.35
CA ALA A 8 -4.59 8.53 1.49
C ALA A 8 -3.82 9.12 0.31
N PRO A 9 -2.52 9.42 0.45
CA PRO A 9 -1.69 9.92 -0.65
C PRO A 9 -1.54 8.95 -1.84
N VAL A 10 -2.37 7.90 -1.92
CA VAL A 10 -2.44 6.91 -2.99
C VAL A 10 -2.67 7.62 -4.33
N PRO A 11 -1.71 7.54 -5.26
CA PRO A 11 -1.91 8.06 -6.61
C PRO A 11 -3.08 7.31 -7.27
N PRO A 12 -4.02 7.99 -7.94
CA PRO A 12 -5.13 7.33 -8.63
C PRO A 12 -4.66 6.26 -9.62
N GLY A 13 -3.52 6.47 -10.27
CA GLY A 13 -2.91 5.48 -11.17
C GLY A 13 -2.42 4.22 -10.46
N ALA A 14 -2.00 4.29 -9.20
CA ALA A 14 -1.57 3.13 -8.43
C ALA A 14 -2.77 2.26 -8.04
N ALA A 15 -3.85 2.90 -7.58
CA ALA A 15 -5.13 2.23 -7.31
C ALA A 15 -5.69 1.56 -8.57
N ALA A 16 -5.73 2.30 -9.69
CA ALA A 16 -6.21 1.77 -10.97
C ALA A 16 -5.37 0.57 -11.47
N ALA A 17 -4.04 0.65 -11.34
CA ALA A 17 -3.16 -0.46 -11.71
C ALA A 17 -3.39 -1.70 -10.83
N PHE A 18 -3.55 -1.51 -9.52
CA PHE A 18 -3.81 -2.61 -8.59
C PHE A 18 -5.16 -3.30 -8.90
N VAL A 19 -6.23 -2.52 -9.09
CA VAL A 19 -7.56 -3.05 -9.46
C VAL A 19 -7.53 -3.78 -10.80
N ALA A 20 -6.66 -3.37 -11.73
CA ALA A 20 -6.49 -4.03 -13.02
C ALA A 20 -5.62 -5.30 -12.97
N GLY A 21 -5.09 -5.69 -11.79
CA GLY A 21 -4.17 -6.83 -11.65
C GLY A 21 -2.76 -6.55 -12.17
N ASP A 22 -2.34 -5.29 -12.23
CA ASP A 22 -0.96 -4.88 -12.54
C ASP A 22 -0.27 -4.38 -11.26
N GLU A 23 -0.03 -5.31 -10.33
CA GLU A 23 0.54 -5.00 -9.02
C GLU A 23 2.00 -4.51 -9.13
N ARG A 24 2.72 -4.91 -10.18
CA ARG A 24 4.07 -4.39 -10.47
C ARG A 24 4.02 -2.91 -10.80
N ARG A 25 3.06 -2.48 -11.62
CA ARG A 25 2.84 -1.06 -11.92
C ARG A 25 2.36 -0.31 -10.70
N ALA A 26 1.44 -0.89 -9.91
CA ALA A 26 0.98 -0.29 -8.66
C ALA A 26 2.17 -0.04 -7.71
N ALA A 27 3.01 -1.05 -7.47
CA ALA A 27 4.21 -0.93 -6.65
C ALA A 27 5.17 0.17 -7.17
N THR A 28 5.37 0.26 -8.48
CA THR A 28 6.21 1.29 -9.09
C THR A 28 5.67 2.71 -8.83
N LEU A 29 4.36 2.90 -8.95
CA LEU A 29 3.72 4.20 -8.73
C LEU A 29 3.72 4.59 -7.25
N LEU A 30 3.49 3.63 -6.36
CA LEU A 30 3.58 3.82 -4.91
C LEU A 30 5.00 4.21 -4.48
N ALA A 31 6.02 3.53 -4.99
CA ALA A 31 7.41 3.85 -4.68
C ALA A 31 7.78 5.28 -5.11
N ARG A 32 7.35 5.71 -6.31
CA ARG A 32 7.60 7.09 -6.78
C ARG A 32 6.93 8.13 -5.89
N ALA A 33 5.64 7.93 -5.58
CA ALA A 33 4.91 8.84 -4.71
C ALA A 33 5.50 8.88 -3.30
N ARG A 34 5.98 7.74 -2.78
CA ARG A 34 6.67 7.64 -1.49
C ARG A 34 7.95 8.47 -1.51
N ASP A 35 8.74 8.38 -2.57
CA ASP A 35 10.02 9.08 -2.69
C ASP A 35 9.85 10.61 -2.81
N GLU A 36 8.65 11.10 -3.14
CA GLU A 36 8.28 12.52 -3.10
C GLU A 36 7.91 13.02 -1.69
N GLN A 37 7.72 12.11 -0.73
CA GLN A 37 7.39 12.47 0.66
C GLN A 37 8.65 12.59 1.52
N PRO A 38 8.64 13.48 2.54
CA PRO A 38 9.70 13.51 3.54
C PRO A 38 9.81 12.15 4.25
N ALA A 39 11.01 11.58 4.29
CA ALA A 39 11.27 10.33 4.99
C ALA A 39 10.86 10.44 6.48
N GLY A 40 10.19 9.41 7.00
CA GLY A 40 9.68 9.39 8.38
C GLY A 40 8.39 10.18 8.61
N SER A 41 7.82 10.82 7.57
CA SER A 41 6.48 11.40 7.66
C SER A 41 5.38 10.33 7.64
N VAL A 42 4.20 10.67 8.16
CA VAL A 42 3.02 9.78 8.10
C VAL A 42 2.64 9.46 6.64
N ALA A 43 2.69 10.44 5.75
CA ALA A 43 2.38 10.25 4.33
C ALA A 43 3.37 9.29 3.66
N TRP A 44 4.67 9.43 3.95
CA TRP A 44 5.69 8.48 3.52
C TRP A 44 5.40 7.07 4.03
N ALA A 45 5.08 6.92 5.32
CA ALA A 45 4.85 5.62 5.93
C ALA A 45 3.59 4.93 5.38
N GLN A 46 2.53 5.67 5.09
CA GLN A 46 1.33 5.13 4.46
C GLN A 46 1.64 4.54 3.07
N LEU A 47 2.41 5.27 2.24
CA LEU A 47 2.80 4.81 0.91
C LEU A 47 3.80 3.65 0.97
N GLU A 48 4.76 3.70 1.89
CA GLU A 48 5.72 2.62 2.13
C GLU A 48 5.03 1.32 2.51
N ARG A 49 4.00 1.40 3.36
CA ARG A 49 3.22 0.23 3.75
C ARG A 49 2.48 -0.39 2.56
N LEU A 50 1.77 0.43 1.79
CA LEU A 50 1.06 -0.02 0.59
C LEU A 50 2.01 -0.59 -0.46
N TYR A 51 3.19 0.01 -0.62
CA TYR A 51 4.26 -0.52 -1.46
C TYR A 51 4.71 -1.91 -0.99
N GLY A 52 4.92 -2.08 0.33
CA GLY A 52 5.28 -3.37 0.92
C GLY A 52 4.23 -4.46 0.67
N LEU A 53 2.95 -4.12 0.81
CA LEU A 53 1.85 -5.04 0.50
C LEU A 53 1.82 -5.42 -0.99
N ALA A 54 2.00 -4.45 -1.89
CA ALA A 54 2.06 -4.71 -3.33
C ALA A 54 3.28 -5.58 -3.71
N LEU A 55 4.41 -5.44 -3.01
CA LEU A 55 5.59 -6.30 -3.20
C LEU A 55 5.31 -7.76 -2.83
N ILE A 56 4.60 -8.00 -1.73
CA ILE A 56 4.21 -9.36 -1.31
C ILE A 56 3.34 -10.02 -2.38
N HIS A 57 2.39 -9.27 -2.97
CA HIS A 57 1.54 -9.76 -4.06
C HIS A 57 2.33 -10.19 -5.31
N VAL A 58 3.49 -9.57 -5.58
CA VAL A 58 4.37 -9.94 -6.70
C VAL A 58 5.50 -10.89 -6.28
N GLN A 59 5.32 -11.63 -5.17
CA GLN A 59 6.25 -12.62 -4.62
C GLN A 59 7.61 -12.05 -4.21
N ARG A 60 7.64 -10.81 -3.69
CA ARG A 60 8.82 -10.17 -3.08
C ARG A 60 8.64 -10.00 -1.58
N GLU A 61 8.49 -11.11 -0.89
CA GLU A 61 8.10 -11.16 0.52
C GLU A 61 9.10 -10.49 1.46
N VAL A 62 10.40 -10.67 1.23
CA VAL A 62 11.45 -10.13 2.09
C VAL A 62 11.45 -8.61 2.03
N GLU A 63 11.51 -8.05 0.82
CA GLU A 63 11.50 -6.60 0.63
C GLU A 63 10.16 -5.99 1.05
N GLY A 64 9.06 -6.70 0.84
CA GLY A 64 7.74 -6.33 1.32
C GLY A 64 7.68 -6.24 2.84
N THR A 65 8.16 -7.26 3.55
CA THR A 65 8.21 -7.30 5.03
C THR A 65 9.04 -6.16 5.58
N PHE A 66 10.23 -5.91 5.02
CA PHE A 66 11.06 -4.79 5.47
C PHE A 66 10.38 -3.43 5.27
N ALA A 67 9.60 -3.25 4.18
CA ALA A 67 8.83 -2.03 3.98
C ALA A 67 7.70 -1.90 5.02
N LEU A 68 6.99 -2.98 5.32
CA LEU A 68 5.96 -3.00 6.36
C LEU A 68 6.52 -2.64 7.73
N GLU A 69 7.64 -3.24 8.14
CA GLU A 69 8.27 -2.98 9.44
C GLU A 69 8.67 -1.51 9.61
N ARG A 70 9.29 -0.92 8.58
CA ARG A 70 9.66 0.51 8.59
C ARG A 70 8.44 1.41 8.68
N ALA A 71 7.42 1.12 7.88
CA ALA A 71 6.21 1.93 7.85
C ALA A 71 5.43 1.84 9.17
N ASP A 72 5.21 0.63 9.67
CA ASP A 72 4.43 0.38 10.89
C ASP A 72 5.09 1.05 12.10
N ALA A 73 6.42 1.02 12.22
CA ALA A 73 7.13 1.72 13.28
C ALA A 73 6.85 3.25 13.29
N VAL A 74 6.79 3.88 12.11
CA VAL A 74 6.49 5.32 12.00
C VAL A 74 5.01 5.61 12.27
N LEU A 75 4.11 4.78 11.74
CA LEU A 75 2.67 4.95 11.93
C LEU A 75 2.26 4.76 13.38
N ASP A 76 2.83 3.76 14.06
CA ASP A 76 2.59 3.48 15.47
C ASP A 76 3.07 4.63 16.35
N ALA A 77 4.28 5.14 16.10
CA ALA A 77 4.82 6.29 16.83
C ALA A 77 3.96 7.56 16.65
N ALA A 78 3.31 7.70 15.49
CA ALA A 78 2.41 8.80 15.19
C ALA A 78 0.95 8.56 15.63
N GLY A 79 0.59 7.36 16.13
CA GLY A 79 -0.80 6.98 16.41
C GLY A 79 -1.71 6.98 15.17
N ALA A 80 -1.13 6.80 13.98
CA ALA A 80 -1.83 6.88 12.70
C ALA A 80 -2.40 5.52 12.26
N ALA A 81 -3.44 5.55 11.43
CA ALA A 81 -4.01 4.34 10.85
C ALA A 81 -3.03 3.65 9.89
N ARG A 82 -3.00 2.31 9.92
CA ARG A 82 -2.21 1.48 9.02
C ARG A 82 -3.00 1.15 7.75
N PRO A 83 -2.59 1.63 6.57
CA PRO A 83 -3.32 1.37 5.35
C PRO A 83 -3.18 -0.08 4.91
N ASP A 84 -4.29 -0.75 4.59
CA ASP A 84 -4.32 -2.08 3.99
C ASP A 84 -4.60 -2.02 2.48
N LEU A 85 -4.68 -3.17 1.82
CA LEU A 85 -4.96 -3.22 0.37
C LEU A 85 -6.32 -2.64 -0.01
N GLY A 86 -7.28 -2.57 0.92
CA GLY A 86 -8.57 -1.92 0.71
C GLY A 86 -8.44 -0.44 0.37
N TRP A 87 -7.31 0.18 0.71
CA TRP A 87 -7.00 1.57 0.38
C TRP A 87 -6.58 1.77 -1.09
N LEU A 88 -6.19 0.70 -1.81
CA LEU A 88 -5.92 0.73 -3.25
C LEU A 88 -7.18 0.45 -4.09
N GLY A 89 -8.25 -0.03 -3.46
CA GLY A 89 -9.49 -0.44 -4.11
C GLY A 89 -10.07 -1.66 -3.39
N PRO A 90 -11.27 -2.12 -3.76
CA PRO A 90 -11.77 -3.40 -3.28
C PRO A 90 -10.72 -4.44 -3.65
N ALA A 91 -10.09 -5.04 -2.63
CA ALA A 91 -9.23 -6.19 -2.86
C ALA A 91 -10.08 -7.18 -3.64
N ALA A 92 -9.64 -7.56 -4.84
CA ALA A 92 -10.18 -8.75 -5.47
C ALA A 92 -9.86 -9.89 -4.50
N SER A 93 -10.85 -10.26 -3.69
CA SER A 93 -10.74 -11.38 -2.77
C SER A 93 -10.14 -12.55 -3.54
N LEU A 94 -9.16 -13.22 -2.93
CA LEU A 94 -8.64 -14.50 -3.38
C LEU A 94 -9.73 -15.59 -3.20
N GLU A 95 -10.85 -15.45 -3.89
CA GLU A 95 -11.87 -16.47 -4.07
C GLU A 95 -11.99 -16.74 -5.57
N SER A 96 -11.03 -17.50 -6.09
CA SER A 96 -11.16 -18.34 -7.29
C SER A 96 -9.80 -18.94 -7.58
N ARG A 97 -9.57 -20.16 -7.10
CA ARG A 97 -8.70 -21.18 -7.73
C ARG A 97 -8.76 -22.47 -6.89
N ASP A 98 -9.97 -23.01 -6.78
CA ASP A 98 -10.20 -24.41 -6.39
C ASP A 98 -11.39 -24.96 -7.17
N GLU A 99 -11.32 -24.87 -8.50
CA GLU A 99 -12.14 -25.72 -9.38
C GLU A 99 -11.29 -26.04 -10.60
N TRP A 100 -10.72 -27.26 -10.61
CA TRP A 100 -10.73 -28.28 -11.67
C TRP A 100 -9.71 -29.38 -11.32
#